data_AF-A0A917NZZ1-F1
#
_entry.id   AF-A0A917NZZ1-F1
#
_cell.length_a   1.000
_cell.length_b   1.000
_cell.length_c   1.000
_cell.angle_alpha   90.00
_cell.angle_beta   90.00
_cell.angle_gamma   90.00
#
_symmetry.space_group_name_H-M   'P 1'
#
loop_
_entity.id
_entity.type
_entity.pdbx_description
1 polymer ?
#
loop_
_entity_poly.entity_id
_entity_poly.type
_entity_poly.pdbx_seq_one_letter_code
_entity_poly.pdbx_strand_id
1 'polypeptide(L)'
;MSGVHATFGLAPAMRAGGVLADGGYQLHRDFVDFIVDGRPLLFQLSDLDAVSPLASDVPPAIFTAQVRSLLLETDAPLPGGRYVVYGCPECEDLACGAVTAVIERDGEDYVWRDFAWQTDEHADLELNGYHGIGPFRFRGRQYRAALGALVDGAGASAAPRSRVLLIGARVALLARLAAALRTIGIGADITHDATDVPAEELHSYGAVAFGSAVGEPERAAVRRAFEQAGADVPHVEGLAPIVPLLVAQIEHALDRSPVAQRRLTRLVAADGEAGIEVTSPCRVRVMAYRLDRLSRPHAQEVFDGVLEPGRHRIALDAKAVRGESFVVARTSGSVLVEAMAR
;
A
#
# COMPACT_ATOMS: atom_id res chain seq x y z
N MET A 1 -17.28 -13.31 34.64
CA MET A 1 -17.89 -13.46 33.30
C MET A 1 -16.77 -13.59 32.29
N SER A 2 -16.61 -14.76 31.67
CA SER A 2 -15.59 -14.95 30.62
C SER A 2 -16.01 -14.17 29.38
N GLY A 3 -15.46 -12.97 29.19
CA GLY A 3 -15.64 -12.21 27.95
C GLY A 3 -15.11 -13.01 26.77
N VAL A 4 -15.80 -12.94 25.62
CA VAL A 4 -15.33 -13.55 24.38
C VAL A 4 -14.06 -12.82 23.95
N HIS A 5 -12.96 -13.55 23.79
CA HIS A 5 -11.71 -12.98 23.25
C HIS A 5 -11.83 -12.80 21.74
N ALA A 6 -11.47 -11.62 21.25
CA ALA A 6 -11.20 -11.39 19.84
C ALA A 6 -9.87 -12.04 19.46
N THR A 7 -9.72 -12.43 18.19
CA THR A 7 -8.43 -12.86 17.64
C THR A 7 -7.59 -11.64 17.26
N PHE A 8 -6.28 -11.73 17.49
CA PHE A 8 -5.31 -10.72 17.09
C PHE A 8 -4.31 -11.34 16.12
N GLY A 9 -4.09 -10.67 15.00
CA GLY A 9 -3.11 -11.04 14.00
C GLY A 9 -2.50 -9.81 13.36
N LEU A 10 -1.53 -10.05 12.50
CA LEU A 10 -0.77 -9.04 11.78
C LEU A 10 -0.65 -9.48 10.32
N ALA A 11 -0.75 -8.55 9.39
CA ALA A 11 -0.55 -8.85 7.98
C ALA A 11 0.14 -7.68 7.25
N PRO A 12 0.96 -7.96 6.22
CA PRO A 12 1.47 -6.91 5.36
C PRO A 12 0.33 -6.15 4.67
N ALA A 13 0.46 -4.83 4.62
CA ALA A 13 -0.44 -3.93 3.92
C ALA A 13 0.38 -2.83 3.23
N MET A 14 -0.26 -2.19 2.26
CA MET A 14 0.32 -1.08 1.51
C MET A 14 -0.64 0.11 1.53
N ARG A 15 -0.08 1.32 1.61
CA ARG A 15 -0.74 2.56 1.19
C ARG A 15 -0.17 2.92 -0.19
N ALA A 16 -1.04 2.94 -1.21
CA ALA A 16 -0.63 3.28 -2.57
C ALA A 16 -0.20 4.75 -2.64
N GLY A 17 1.02 4.99 -3.10
CA GLY A 17 1.51 6.31 -3.44
C GLY A 17 1.00 6.76 -4.80
N GLY A 18 1.66 7.76 -5.37
CA GLY A 18 1.59 8.03 -6.81
C GLY A 18 1.76 9.48 -7.20
N VAL A 19 1.72 9.70 -8.51
CA VAL A 19 1.88 11.01 -9.13
C VAL A 19 0.51 11.51 -9.58
N LEU A 20 0.08 12.64 -9.02
CA LEU A 20 -1.20 13.26 -9.32
C LEU A 20 -1.12 14.07 -10.62
N ALA A 21 -2.26 14.30 -11.26
CA ALA A 21 -2.34 15.01 -12.53
C ALA A 21 -1.92 16.48 -12.44
N ASP A 22 -2.01 17.09 -11.25
CA ASP A 22 -1.57 18.45 -10.93
C ASP A 22 -0.08 18.56 -10.60
N GLY A 23 0.66 17.45 -10.64
CA GLY A 23 2.07 17.39 -10.28
C GLY A 23 2.33 17.17 -8.79
N GLY A 24 1.30 16.99 -7.98
CA GLY A 24 1.42 16.54 -6.59
C GLY A 24 1.85 15.07 -6.49
N TYR A 25 2.28 14.68 -5.29
CA TYR A 25 2.70 13.32 -4.99
C TYR A 25 2.03 12.81 -3.71
N GLN A 26 1.88 11.51 -3.67
CA GLN A 26 1.33 10.75 -2.55
C GLN A 26 2.38 9.70 -2.17
N LEU A 27 2.77 9.64 -0.89
CA LEU A 27 3.83 8.73 -0.47
C LEU A 27 3.34 7.29 -0.39
N HIS A 28 4.05 6.38 -1.03
CA HIS A 28 3.87 4.96 -0.86
C HIS A 28 4.39 4.53 0.52
N ARG A 29 3.65 3.62 1.18
CA ARG A 29 4.07 3.00 2.45
C ARG A 29 3.79 1.52 2.40
N ASP A 30 4.78 0.72 2.78
CA ASP A 30 4.56 -0.66 3.22
C ASP A 30 4.51 -0.68 4.75
N PHE A 31 3.51 -1.32 5.32
CA PHE A 31 3.32 -1.38 6.77
C PHE A 31 2.68 -2.71 7.19
N VAL A 32 2.63 -2.94 8.50
CA VAL A 32 1.94 -4.09 9.08
C VAL A 32 0.60 -3.65 9.63
N ASP A 33 -0.49 -4.16 9.07
CA ASP A 33 -1.84 -3.88 9.55
C ASP A 33 -2.25 -4.84 10.68
N PHE A 34 -3.19 -4.39 11.52
CA PHE A 34 -3.78 -5.15 12.60
C PHE A 34 -4.97 -5.95 12.08
N ILE A 35 -4.94 -7.27 12.28
CA ILE A 35 -6.04 -8.16 11.93
C ILE A 35 -6.82 -8.51 13.19
N VAL A 36 -8.07 -8.07 13.27
CA VAL A 36 -8.99 -8.37 14.37
C VAL A 36 -10.12 -9.23 13.86
N ASP A 37 -10.32 -10.41 14.45
CA ASP A 37 -11.34 -11.38 14.02
C ASP A 37 -11.24 -11.74 12.53
N GLY A 38 -10.00 -11.85 12.04
CA GLY A 38 -9.69 -12.21 10.66
C GLY A 38 -9.90 -11.08 9.65
N ARG A 39 -10.22 -9.85 10.09
CA ARG A 39 -10.44 -8.70 9.22
C ARG A 39 -9.42 -7.59 9.50
N PRO A 40 -8.91 -6.91 8.45
CA PRO A 40 -8.12 -5.69 8.63
C PRO A 40 -8.89 -4.67 9.48
N LEU A 41 -8.31 -4.22 10.59
CA LEU A 41 -8.94 -3.24 11.47
C LEU A 41 -9.12 -1.91 10.72
N LEU A 42 -8.20 -1.53 9.84
CA LEU A 42 -8.31 -0.36 8.98
C LEU A 42 -9.58 -0.39 8.12
N PHE A 43 -10.11 -1.58 7.78
CA PHE A 43 -11.32 -1.72 6.97
C PHE A 43 -12.61 -1.55 7.76
N GLN A 44 -12.51 -1.65 9.09
CA GLN A 44 -13.61 -1.40 10.01
C GLN A 44 -13.71 0.10 10.34
N LEU A 45 -12.72 0.90 9.95
CA LEU A 45 -12.67 2.34 10.12
C LEU A 45 -13.14 3.05 8.85
N SER A 46 -13.81 4.19 9.03
CA SER A 46 -14.34 5.04 7.96
C SER A 46 -13.24 5.44 6.97
N ASP A 47 -13.29 4.90 5.75
CA ASP A 47 -12.37 5.08 4.60
C ASP A 47 -11.22 6.09 4.82
N LEU A 48 -10.22 5.65 5.58
CA LEU A 48 -9.16 6.49 6.09
C LEU A 48 -7.89 6.31 5.27
N ASP A 49 -7.25 7.41 4.90
CA ASP A 49 -5.86 7.41 4.40
C ASP A 49 -4.90 7.47 5.59
N ALA A 50 -4.64 6.32 6.20
CA ALA A 50 -3.73 6.18 7.33
C ALA A 50 -3.01 4.84 7.34
N VAL A 51 -1.88 4.79 8.01
CA VAL A 51 -1.02 3.61 8.15
C VAL A 51 -0.71 3.35 9.60
N SER A 52 -0.42 2.11 9.97
CA SER A 52 0.00 1.82 11.34
C SER A 52 1.41 2.37 11.60
N PRO A 53 1.79 2.61 12.87
CA PRO A 53 3.18 2.96 13.23
C PRO A 53 4.20 1.86 12.92
N LEU A 54 3.76 0.68 12.47
CA LEU A 54 4.60 -0.46 12.10
C LEU A 54 4.94 -0.42 10.60
N ALA A 55 5.38 0.74 10.12
CA ALA A 55 5.79 0.96 8.73
C ALA A 55 7.22 0.45 8.47
N SER A 56 7.50 -0.01 7.25
CA SER A 56 8.78 -0.63 6.89
C SER A 56 9.90 0.39 6.64
N ASP A 57 9.55 1.64 6.38
CA ASP A 57 10.46 2.72 6.03
C ASP A 57 11.02 3.46 7.25
N VAL A 58 10.48 3.21 8.45
CA VAL A 58 11.01 3.76 9.70
C VAL A 58 12.29 3.03 10.14
N PRO A 59 13.22 3.71 10.83
CA PRO A 59 14.44 3.07 11.33
C PRO A 59 14.15 1.89 12.28
N PRO A 60 14.94 0.79 12.27
CA PRO A 60 14.68 -0.40 13.11
C PRO A 60 14.53 -0.12 14.61
N ALA A 61 15.26 0.87 15.13
CA ALA A 61 15.14 1.30 16.53
C ALA A 61 13.76 1.92 16.84
N ILE A 62 13.25 2.74 15.91
CA ILE A 62 11.91 3.34 16.01
C ILE A 62 10.85 2.26 15.89
N PHE A 63 10.97 1.37 14.90
CA PHE A 63 10.07 0.23 14.73
C PHE A 63 9.99 -0.63 16.00
N THR A 64 11.15 -0.97 16.58
CA THR A 64 11.23 -1.75 17.83
C THR A 64 10.57 -1.01 18.99
N ALA A 65 10.75 0.31 19.10
CA ALA A 65 10.09 1.13 20.12
C ALA A 65 8.56 1.13 19.96
N GLN A 66 8.05 1.18 18.72
CA GLN A 66 6.60 1.08 18.45
C GLN A 66 6.04 -0.27 18.90
N VAL A 67 6.74 -1.38 18.61
CA VAL A 67 6.32 -2.71 19.07
C VAL A 67 6.30 -2.80 20.59
N ARG A 68 7.34 -2.30 21.28
CA ARG A 68 7.41 -2.29 22.75
C ARG A 68 6.31 -1.43 23.39
N SER A 69 5.98 -0.31 22.75
CA SER A 69 4.87 0.55 23.14
C SER A 69 3.54 -0.20 23.09
N LEU A 70 3.25 -0.92 21.99
CA LEU A 70 2.04 -1.76 21.86
C LEU A 70 2.02 -2.96 22.83
N LEU A 71 3.18 -3.43 23.28
CA LEU A 71 3.31 -4.45 24.33
C LEU A 71 3.11 -3.91 25.75
N LEU A 72 2.94 -2.58 25.89
CA LEU A 72 2.84 -1.86 27.16
C LEU A 72 4.09 -2.04 28.02
N GLU A 73 5.27 -2.04 27.37
CA GLU A 73 6.58 -2.02 28.03
C GLU A 73 7.10 -0.60 28.26
N THR A 74 6.47 0.38 27.61
CA THR A 74 6.70 1.81 27.79
C THR A 74 5.37 2.52 28.09
N ASP A 75 5.46 3.70 28.70
CA ASP A 75 4.28 4.54 28.96
C ASP A 75 3.58 4.92 27.65
N ALA A 76 2.29 5.23 27.77
CA ALA A 76 1.49 5.65 26.63
C ALA A 76 2.02 6.97 26.04
N PRO A 77 2.14 7.07 24.70
CA PRO A 77 2.67 8.26 24.05
C PRO A 77 1.72 9.46 24.15
N LEU A 78 0.44 9.24 24.43
CA LEU A 78 -0.58 10.28 24.55
C LEU A 78 -1.29 10.22 25.91
N PRO A 79 -1.80 11.36 26.42
CA PRO A 79 -2.55 11.40 27.67
C PRO A 79 -3.76 10.47 27.68
N GLY A 80 -4.13 10.02 28.89
CA GLY A 80 -5.25 9.09 29.08
C GLY A 80 -4.95 7.64 28.67
N GLY A 81 -3.68 7.26 28.55
CA GLY A 81 -3.28 5.89 28.21
C GLY A 81 -3.50 5.54 26.74
N ARG A 82 -3.43 6.55 25.85
CA ARG A 82 -3.80 6.40 24.43
C ARG A 82 -2.57 6.15 23.57
N TYR A 83 -2.76 5.29 22.58
CA TYR A 83 -1.76 4.88 21.61
C TYR A 83 -2.25 5.19 20.21
N VAL A 84 -1.33 5.61 19.33
CA VAL A 84 -1.63 5.75 17.90
C VAL A 84 -1.75 4.36 17.30
N VAL A 85 -2.90 4.06 16.70
CA VAL A 85 -3.17 2.81 15.98
C VAL A 85 -2.96 3.01 14.49
N TYR A 86 -3.43 4.14 13.95
CA TYR A 86 -3.16 4.56 12.57
C TYR A 86 -2.86 6.07 12.54
N GLY A 87 -1.82 6.48 11.83
CA GLY A 87 -1.41 7.89 11.70
C GLY A 87 -1.36 8.35 10.25
N CYS A 88 -1.19 9.66 10.08
CA CYS A 88 -1.00 10.29 8.77
C CYS A 88 0.20 9.66 8.04
N PRO A 89 0.01 9.14 6.80
CA PRO A 89 1.07 8.46 6.08
C PRO A 89 2.17 9.43 5.64
N GLU A 90 1.89 10.72 5.57
CA GLU A 90 2.80 11.71 5.01
C GLU A 90 3.82 12.25 6.05
N CYS A 91 3.38 12.44 7.30
CA CYS A 91 4.19 13.13 8.32
C CYS A 91 4.14 12.52 9.72
N GLU A 92 3.26 11.54 9.98
CA GLU A 92 3.06 10.91 11.30
C GLU A 92 2.69 11.89 12.44
N ASP A 93 2.40 13.15 12.12
CA ASP A 93 2.03 14.18 13.08
C ASP A 93 0.57 13.99 13.54
N LEU A 94 0.36 14.03 14.85
CA LEU A 94 -0.97 13.98 15.45
C LEU A 94 -1.86 15.12 14.93
N ALA A 95 -1.31 16.30 14.65
CA ALA A 95 -2.07 17.45 14.16
C ALA A 95 -2.71 17.21 12.78
N CYS A 96 -2.12 16.33 11.95
CA CYS A 96 -2.75 15.88 10.70
C CYS A 96 -3.89 14.88 10.94
N GLY A 97 -3.92 14.28 12.12
CA GLY A 97 -4.94 13.36 12.57
C GLY A 97 -4.46 11.91 12.62
N ALA A 98 -4.91 11.22 13.66
CA ALA A 98 -4.62 9.83 13.92
C ALA A 98 -5.83 9.11 14.51
N VAL A 99 -5.94 7.81 14.25
CA VAL A 99 -6.80 6.92 15.00
C VAL A 99 -6.04 6.48 16.24
N THR A 100 -6.59 6.80 17.40
CA THR A 100 -6.02 6.43 18.70
C THR A 100 -6.97 5.54 19.48
N ALA A 101 -6.42 4.71 20.36
CA ALA A 101 -7.19 3.88 21.28
C ALA A 101 -6.53 3.84 22.65
N VAL A 102 -7.31 3.59 23.69
CA VAL A 102 -6.75 3.19 24.99
C VAL A 102 -6.31 1.74 24.87
N ILE A 103 -5.06 1.46 25.22
CA ILE A 103 -4.52 0.10 25.29
C ILE A 103 -4.08 -0.15 26.72
N GLU A 104 -4.69 -1.15 27.35
CA GLU A 104 -4.42 -1.48 28.75
C GLU A 104 -4.26 -2.99 28.96
N ARG A 105 -3.55 -3.37 30.02
CA ARG A 105 -3.51 -4.76 30.49
C ARG A 105 -4.68 -5.02 31.42
N ASP A 106 -5.37 -6.13 31.22
CA ASP A 106 -6.32 -6.68 32.18
C ASP A 106 -5.92 -8.10 32.55
N GLY A 107 -5.22 -8.23 33.68
CA GLY A 107 -4.52 -9.45 34.06
C GLY A 107 -3.44 -9.80 33.02
N GLU A 108 -3.57 -10.97 32.41
CA GLU A 108 -2.67 -11.42 31.34
C GLU A 108 -3.06 -10.90 29.96
N ASP A 109 -4.29 -10.41 29.79
CA ASP A 109 -4.86 -10.02 28.52
C ASP A 109 -4.62 -8.55 28.19
N TYR A 110 -4.80 -8.20 26.92
CA TYR A 110 -4.75 -6.82 26.43
C TYR A 110 -6.13 -6.38 25.98
N VAL A 111 -6.51 -5.16 26.32
CA VAL A 111 -7.79 -4.56 25.94
C VAL A 111 -7.52 -3.30 25.13
N TRP A 112 -8.08 -3.24 23.92
CA TRP A 112 -8.12 -2.04 23.08
C TRP A 112 -9.53 -1.48 23.13
N ARG A 113 -9.70 -0.22 23.57
CA ARG A 113 -11.03 0.42 23.69
C ARG A 113 -10.99 1.90 23.34
N ASP A 114 -12.18 2.48 23.29
CA ASP A 114 -12.40 3.93 23.11
C ASP A 114 -11.67 4.48 21.90
N PHE A 115 -11.79 3.82 20.75
CA PHE A 115 -11.17 4.28 19.51
C PHE A 115 -11.72 5.65 19.11
N ALA A 116 -10.85 6.56 18.70
CA ALA A 116 -11.27 7.89 18.22
C ALA A 116 -10.33 8.44 17.16
N TRP A 117 -10.86 9.31 16.32
CA TRP A 117 -10.05 10.22 15.53
C TRP A 117 -9.57 11.37 16.43
N GLN A 118 -8.26 11.61 16.45
CA GLN A 118 -7.61 12.56 17.35
C GLN A 118 -6.64 13.44 16.58
N THR A 119 -6.77 14.76 16.74
CA THR A 119 -5.92 15.78 16.10
C THR A 119 -5.20 16.69 17.10
N ASP A 120 -5.43 16.48 18.40
CA ASP A 120 -4.87 17.28 19.50
C ASP A 120 -4.59 16.36 20.70
N GLU A 121 -4.00 16.88 21.77
CA GLU A 121 -3.56 16.14 22.94
C GLU A 121 -4.68 15.30 23.59
N HIS A 122 -5.92 15.79 23.57
CA HIS A 122 -7.09 15.11 24.14
C HIS A 122 -8.07 14.68 23.05
N ALA A 123 -8.58 13.44 23.18
CA ALA A 123 -9.61 12.92 22.29
C ALA A 123 -11.02 13.26 22.78
N ASP A 124 -11.85 13.81 21.90
CA ASP A 124 -13.29 13.95 22.11
C ASP A 124 -14.00 12.68 21.61
N LEU A 125 -14.36 11.79 22.53
CA LEU A 125 -15.00 10.50 22.20
C LEU A 125 -16.46 10.65 21.76
N GLU A 126 -17.15 11.72 22.19
CA GLU A 126 -18.54 11.93 21.78
C GLU A 126 -18.60 12.33 20.31
N LEU A 127 -17.75 13.29 19.93
CA LEU A 127 -17.70 13.82 18.56
C LEU A 127 -16.94 12.91 17.59
N ASN A 128 -15.79 12.39 18.00
CA ASN A 128 -14.83 11.72 17.12
C ASN A 128 -14.61 10.24 17.45
N GLY A 129 -15.41 9.67 18.35
CA GLY A 129 -15.36 8.26 18.71
C GLY A 129 -15.82 7.35 17.57
N TYR A 130 -15.10 6.26 17.36
CA TYR A 130 -15.54 5.17 16.49
C TYR A 130 -16.51 4.27 17.27
N HIS A 131 -17.73 4.79 17.48
CA HIS A 131 -18.79 4.09 18.19
C HIS A 131 -19.13 2.77 17.49
N GLY A 132 -18.93 1.65 18.19
CA GLY A 132 -19.12 0.30 17.65
C GLY A 132 -17.83 -0.45 17.29
N ILE A 133 -16.65 0.19 17.44
CA ILE A 133 -15.35 -0.48 17.35
C ILE A 133 -14.82 -0.76 18.76
N GLY A 134 -14.56 -2.03 19.03
CA GLY A 134 -14.16 -2.50 20.35
C GLY A 134 -15.26 -2.38 21.42
N PRO A 135 -14.93 -2.61 22.71
CA PRO A 135 -13.61 -3.00 23.19
C PRO A 135 -13.21 -4.38 22.66
N PHE A 136 -11.97 -4.51 22.20
CA PHE A 136 -11.39 -5.79 21.82
C PHE A 136 -10.55 -6.34 22.96
N ARG A 137 -10.88 -7.54 23.42
CA ARG A 137 -10.07 -8.27 24.40
C ARG A 137 -9.25 -9.34 23.70
N PHE A 138 -7.94 -9.24 23.79
CA PHE A 138 -7.01 -10.19 23.18
C PHE A 138 -6.36 -11.07 24.24
N ARG A 139 -6.20 -12.36 23.92
CA ARG A 139 -5.45 -13.28 24.76
C ARG A 139 -3.99 -12.87 24.81
N GLY A 140 -3.48 -12.59 26.00
CA GLY A 140 -2.12 -12.09 26.20
C GLY A 140 -1.03 -12.85 25.47
N ARG A 141 -1.07 -14.19 25.56
CA ARG A 141 -0.09 -15.06 24.90
C ARG A 141 -0.07 -14.89 23.38
N GLN A 142 -1.24 -14.79 22.74
CA GLN A 142 -1.34 -14.66 21.28
C GLN A 142 -0.91 -13.26 20.83
N TYR A 143 -1.38 -12.23 21.55
CA TYR A 143 -1.02 -10.83 21.31
C TYR A 143 0.50 -10.60 21.38
N ARG A 144 1.13 -11.04 22.49
CA ARG A 144 2.59 -10.92 22.67
C ARG A 144 3.38 -11.71 21.64
N ALA A 145 2.93 -12.92 21.30
CA ALA A 145 3.60 -13.74 20.28
C ALA A 145 3.55 -13.09 18.89
N ALA A 146 2.41 -12.53 18.49
CA ALA A 146 2.26 -11.86 17.21
C ALA A 146 3.19 -10.63 17.09
N LEU A 147 3.16 -9.75 18.09
CA LEU A 147 4.02 -8.56 18.10
C LEU A 147 5.51 -8.90 18.26
N GLY A 148 5.86 -9.87 19.12
CA GLY A 148 7.25 -10.29 19.33
C GLY A 148 7.90 -10.84 18.07
N ALA A 149 7.14 -11.58 17.25
CA ALA A 149 7.64 -12.11 15.97
C ALA A 149 8.10 -11.01 15.00
N LEU A 150 7.58 -9.78 15.10
CA LEU A 150 8.04 -8.65 14.29
C LEU A 150 9.46 -8.21 14.67
N VAL A 151 9.82 -8.23 15.95
CA VAL A 151 11.17 -7.84 16.41
C VAL A 151 12.18 -8.93 16.10
N ASP A 152 11.81 -10.19 16.32
CA ASP A 152 12.64 -11.35 16.01
C ASP A 152 12.90 -11.46 14.50
N GLY A 153 11.89 -11.15 13.67
CA GLY A 153 12.00 -11.09 12.21
C GLY A 153 12.74 -9.85 11.69
N ALA A 154 12.54 -8.68 12.30
CA ALA A 154 13.24 -7.44 11.94
C ALA A 154 14.76 -7.50 12.19
N GLY A 155 15.20 -8.37 13.12
CA GLY A 155 16.62 -8.67 13.34
C GLY A 155 17.30 -9.49 12.24
N ALA A 156 16.52 -10.15 11.36
CA ALA A 156 17.02 -11.02 10.30
C ALA A 156 16.75 -10.49 8.87
N SER A 157 15.83 -9.54 8.71
CA SER A 157 15.59 -8.83 7.45
C SER A 157 15.12 -7.42 7.80
N ALA A 158 16.00 -6.43 7.64
CA ALA A 158 15.56 -5.05 7.51
C ALA A 158 14.58 -5.04 6.33
N ALA A 159 13.30 -4.81 6.62
CA ALA A 159 12.21 -4.96 5.67
C ALA A 159 12.62 -4.42 4.29
N PRO A 160 12.50 -5.21 3.21
CA PRO A 160 12.94 -4.75 1.91
C PRO A 160 12.09 -3.54 1.57
N ARG A 161 12.70 -2.35 1.61
CA ARG A 161 12.15 -1.15 1.01
C ARG A 161 11.67 -1.55 -0.38
N SER A 162 10.44 -1.20 -0.74
CA SER A 162 9.94 -1.38 -2.10
C SER A 162 10.94 -0.77 -3.09
N ARG A 163 11.82 -1.61 -3.63
CA ARG A 163 12.88 -1.27 -4.58
C ARG A 163 12.58 -1.93 -5.90
N VAL A 164 12.80 -1.22 -6.99
CA VAL A 164 12.44 -1.69 -8.32
C VAL A 164 13.65 -1.60 -9.23
N LEU A 165 13.95 -2.69 -9.92
CA LEU A 165 14.96 -2.70 -10.97
C LEU A 165 14.31 -2.31 -12.30
N LEU A 166 14.74 -1.20 -12.87
CA LEU A 166 14.27 -0.67 -14.14
C LEU A 166 15.24 -1.07 -15.26
N ILE A 167 14.74 -1.78 -16.26
CA ILE A 167 15.57 -2.32 -17.35
C ILE A 167 15.14 -1.73 -18.68
N GLY A 168 16.08 -1.14 -19.43
CA GLY A 168 15.86 -0.84 -20.85
C GLY A 168 16.71 0.28 -21.43
N ALA A 169 16.53 0.51 -22.74
CA ALA A 169 17.40 1.40 -23.51
C ALA A 169 17.04 2.90 -23.45
N ARG A 170 15.83 3.26 -23.03
CA ARG A 170 15.35 4.67 -23.03
C ARG A 170 15.74 5.40 -21.75
N VAL A 171 17.02 5.74 -21.60
CA VAL A 171 17.60 6.34 -20.38
C VAL A 171 16.79 7.53 -19.84
N ALA A 172 16.40 8.47 -20.70
CA ALA A 172 15.64 9.66 -20.27
C ALA A 172 14.22 9.35 -19.74
N LEU A 173 13.58 8.28 -20.22
CA LEU A 173 12.30 7.82 -19.68
C LEU A 173 12.51 7.13 -18.33
N LEU A 174 13.48 6.21 -18.27
CA LEU A 174 13.79 5.48 -17.04
C LEU A 174 14.25 6.40 -15.91
N ALA A 175 15.04 7.43 -16.21
CA ALA A 175 15.45 8.43 -15.24
C ALA A 175 14.25 9.20 -14.65
N ARG A 176 13.28 9.59 -15.49
CA ARG A 176 12.05 10.25 -15.01
C ARG A 176 11.18 9.32 -14.20
N LEU A 177 11.08 8.05 -14.59
CA LEU A 177 10.34 7.04 -13.83
C LEU A 177 11.00 6.77 -12.47
N ALA A 178 12.31 6.57 -12.44
CA ALA A 178 13.07 6.39 -11.20
C ALA A 178 12.93 7.60 -10.27
N ALA A 179 12.99 8.83 -10.82
CA ALA A 179 12.74 10.03 -10.04
C ALA A 179 11.34 10.03 -9.43
N ALA A 180 10.30 9.75 -10.22
CA ALA A 180 8.92 9.69 -9.75
C ALA A 180 8.70 8.62 -8.65
N LEU A 181 9.27 7.42 -8.83
CA LEU A 181 9.22 6.34 -7.83
C LEU A 181 9.90 6.77 -6.53
N ARG A 182 11.11 7.34 -6.61
CA ARG A 182 11.85 7.80 -5.43
C ARG A 182 11.13 8.94 -4.72
N THR A 183 10.48 9.84 -5.46
CA THR A 183 9.67 10.91 -4.86
C THR A 183 8.50 10.36 -4.04
N ILE A 184 7.91 9.24 -4.44
CA ILE A 184 6.84 8.59 -3.67
C ILE A 184 7.38 7.60 -2.62
N GLY A 185 8.70 7.49 -2.42
CA GLY A 185 9.30 6.60 -1.41
C GLY A 185 9.67 5.20 -1.90
N ILE A 186 9.50 4.90 -3.19
CA ILE A 186 9.90 3.62 -3.80
C ILE A 186 11.33 3.75 -4.34
N GLY A 187 12.24 2.91 -3.87
CA GLY A 187 13.59 2.86 -4.41
C GLY A 187 13.58 2.39 -5.86
N ALA A 188 14.44 2.95 -6.69
CA ALA A 188 14.49 2.59 -8.11
C ALA A 188 15.93 2.63 -8.60
N ASP A 189 16.39 1.55 -9.22
CA ASP A 189 17.71 1.44 -9.83
C ASP A 189 17.56 1.15 -11.32
N ILE A 190 18.48 1.67 -12.13
CA ILE A 190 18.42 1.55 -13.60
C ILE A 190 19.60 0.70 -14.05
N THR A 191 19.32 -0.33 -14.83
CA THR A 191 20.35 -1.13 -15.49
C THR A 191 19.94 -1.45 -16.93
N HIS A 192 20.91 -1.86 -17.74
CA HIS A 192 20.70 -2.44 -19.07
C HIS A 192 20.77 -3.97 -19.05
N ASP A 193 21.27 -4.56 -17.96
CA ASP A 193 21.39 -6.01 -17.78
C ASP A 193 21.40 -6.36 -16.28
N ALA A 194 20.89 -7.54 -15.93
CA ALA A 194 20.90 -8.09 -14.57
C ALA A 194 21.73 -9.37 -14.45
N THR A 195 22.33 -9.88 -15.54
CA THR A 195 23.01 -11.19 -15.55
C THR A 195 24.24 -11.28 -14.64
N ASP A 196 24.97 -10.19 -14.45
CA ASP A 196 26.15 -10.12 -13.58
C ASP A 196 25.85 -9.58 -12.17
N VAL A 197 24.59 -9.33 -11.83
CA VAL A 197 24.20 -8.80 -10.52
C VAL A 197 24.24 -9.92 -9.47
N PRO A 198 24.93 -9.74 -8.33
CA PRO A 198 24.98 -10.75 -7.28
C PRO A 198 23.59 -11.12 -6.76
N ALA A 199 23.39 -12.40 -6.44
CA ALA A 199 22.11 -12.90 -5.93
C ALA A 199 21.61 -12.10 -4.71
N GLU A 200 22.50 -11.75 -3.77
CA GLU A 200 22.16 -10.96 -2.58
C GLU A 200 21.57 -9.59 -2.93
N GLU A 201 22.05 -8.95 -4.00
CA GLU A 201 21.49 -7.69 -4.49
C GLU A 201 20.13 -7.89 -5.19
N LEU A 202 19.96 -8.99 -5.94
CA LEU A 202 18.69 -9.31 -6.60
C LEU A 202 17.55 -9.50 -5.60
N HIS A 203 17.81 -10.09 -4.43
CA HIS A 203 16.83 -10.23 -3.35
C HIS A 203 16.38 -8.90 -2.74
N SER A 204 17.12 -7.81 -2.98
CA SER A 204 16.76 -6.49 -2.47
C SER A 204 15.68 -5.79 -3.28
N TYR A 205 15.35 -6.30 -4.48
CA TYR A 205 14.30 -5.74 -5.34
C TYR A 205 12.97 -6.44 -5.08
N GLY A 206 11.89 -5.66 -4.98
CA GLY A 206 10.51 -6.15 -4.85
C GLY A 206 9.81 -6.36 -6.20
N ALA A 207 10.32 -5.76 -7.28
CA ALA A 207 9.81 -5.91 -8.64
C ALA A 207 10.89 -5.58 -9.69
N VAL A 208 10.69 -6.06 -10.91
CA VAL A 208 11.47 -5.69 -12.10
C VAL A 208 10.53 -5.06 -13.12
N ALA A 209 10.89 -3.91 -13.70
CA ALA A 209 10.10 -3.27 -14.75
C ALA A 209 10.92 -3.12 -16.03
N PHE A 210 10.38 -3.66 -17.13
CA PHE A 210 10.98 -3.58 -18.46
C PHE A 210 10.42 -2.40 -19.25
N GLY A 211 11.33 -1.65 -19.86
CA GLY A 211 10.99 -0.67 -20.88
C GLY A 211 10.45 -1.37 -22.13
N SER A 212 9.53 -0.69 -22.83
CA SER A 212 8.84 -1.24 -24.01
C SER A 212 9.76 -1.66 -25.17
N ALA A 213 11.02 -1.21 -25.18
CA ALA A 213 12.01 -1.53 -26.21
C ALA A 213 12.86 -2.78 -25.90
N VAL A 214 12.75 -3.33 -24.68
CA VAL A 214 13.47 -4.55 -24.26
C VAL A 214 12.82 -5.74 -24.96
N GLY A 215 13.63 -6.52 -25.69
CA GLY A 215 13.16 -7.71 -26.41
C GLY A 215 13.01 -8.94 -25.51
N GLU A 216 12.24 -9.94 -25.97
CA GLU A 216 12.00 -11.16 -25.19
C GLU A 216 13.27 -11.92 -24.76
N PRO A 217 14.34 -12.04 -25.58
CA PRO A 217 15.56 -12.71 -25.13
C PRO A 217 16.23 -12.06 -23.92
N GLU A 218 16.21 -10.73 -23.86
CA GLU A 218 16.77 -9.94 -22.75
C GLU A 218 15.90 -10.08 -21.50
N ARG A 219 14.57 -9.98 -21.65
CA ARG A 219 13.62 -10.24 -20.55
C ARG A 219 13.79 -11.64 -19.96
N ALA A 220 13.92 -12.65 -20.82
CA ALA A 220 14.11 -14.03 -20.41
C ALA A 220 15.48 -14.26 -19.75
N ALA A 221 16.52 -13.49 -20.09
CA ALA A 221 17.79 -13.54 -19.39
C ALA A 221 17.67 -12.99 -17.96
N VAL A 222 17.00 -11.85 -17.80
CA VAL A 222 16.75 -11.25 -16.48
C VAL A 222 15.87 -12.16 -15.61
N ARG A 223 14.77 -12.69 -16.15
CA ARG A 223 13.91 -13.64 -15.42
C ARG A 223 14.71 -14.83 -14.90
N ARG A 224 15.56 -15.42 -15.75
CA ARG A 224 16.46 -16.52 -15.35
C ARG A 224 17.45 -16.13 -14.27
N ALA A 225 17.99 -14.91 -14.27
CA ALA A 225 18.90 -14.43 -13.23
C ALA A 225 18.21 -14.37 -11.86
N PHE A 226 16.99 -13.83 -11.81
CA PHE A 226 16.16 -13.79 -10.60
C PHE A 226 15.76 -15.20 -10.13
N GLU A 227 15.35 -16.08 -11.04
CA GLU A 227 15.04 -17.48 -10.76
C GLU A 227 16.25 -18.23 -10.17
N GLN A 228 17.45 -18.05 -10.76
CA GLN A 228 18.69 -18.67 -10.28
C GLN A 228 19.13 -18.14 -8.91
N ALA A 229 18.84 -16.86 -8.63
CA ALA A 229 19.06 -16.28 -7.31
C ALA A 229 18.05 -16.78 -6.28
N GLY A 230 16.89 -17.33 -6.68
CA GLY A 230 15.80 -17.69 -5.78
C GLY A 230 14.91 -16.50 -5.38
N ALA A 231 14.98 -15.39 -6.12
CA ALA A 231 14.19 -14.19 -5.89
C ALA A 231 12.92 -14.19 -6.76
N ASP A 232 11.77 -14.56 -6.17
CA ASP A 232 10.47 -14.55 -6.85
C ASP A 232 9.81 -13.16 -6.80
N VAL A 233 10.04 -12.38 -7.85
CA VAL A 233 9.54 -11.01 -7.99
C VAL A 233 8.67 -10.85 -9.24
N PRO A 234 7.61 -10.03 -9.16
CA PRO A 234 6.81 -9.70 -10.31
C PRO A 234 7.64 -8.94 -11.36
N HIS A 235 7.40 -9.31 -12.61
CA HIS A 235 8.04 -8.72 -13.78
C HIS A 235 7.02 -7.89 -14.55
N VAL A 236 7.17 -6.58 -14.54
CA VAL A 236 6.25 -5.61 -15.15
C VAL A 236 6.71 -5.28 -16.56
N GLU A 237 5.83 -5.51 -17.52
CA GLU A 237 6.00 -4.98 -18.87
C GLU A 237 5.29 -3.64 -18.97
N GLY A 238 6.05 -2.56 -19.18
CA GLY A 238 5.48 -1.22 -19.24
C GLY A 238 4.50 -1.07 -20.40
N LEU A 239 3.25 -0.75 -20.10
CA LEU A 239 2.17 -0.68 -21.09
C LEU A 239 2.39 0.46 -22.09
N ALA A 240 2.76 1.63 -21.59
CA ALA A 240 3.07 2.80 -22.41
C ALA A 240 4.10 3.71 -21.71
N PRO A 241 4.85 4.55 -22.45
CA PRO A 241 5.84 5.47 -21.88
C PRO A 241 5.21 6.69 -21.18
N ILE A 242 4.21 6.46 -20.32
CA ILE A 242 3.47 7.43 -19.53
C ILE A 242 3.87 7.23 -18.07
N VAL A 243 4.63 8.17 -17.48
CA VAL A 243 5.23 7.98 -16.15
C VAL A 243 4.19 7.66 -15.06
N PRO A 244 3.08 8.41 -14.90
CA PRO A 244 2.06 8.07 -13.90
C PRO A 244 1.45 6.66 -14.07
N LEU A 245 1.24 6.22 -15.32
CA LEU A 245 0.75 4.87 -15.61
C LEU A 245 1.79 3.81 -15.21
N LEU A 246 3.05 4.01 -15.56
CA LEU A 246 4.14 3.08 -15.20
C LEU A 246 4.34 3.00 -13.68
N VAL A 247 4.25 4.13 -12.97
CA VAL A 247 4.24 4.14 -11.50
C VAL A 247 3.09 3.28 -10.98
N ALA A 248 1.86 3.51 -11.46
CA ALA A 248 0.70 2.73 -11.04
C ALA A 248 0.84 1.22 -11.34
N GLN A 249 1.42 0.84 -12.48
CA GLN A 249 1.69 -0.57 -12.81
C GLN A 249 2.70 -1.20 -11.84
N ILE A 250 3.76 -0.46 -11.50
CA ILE A 250 4.79 -0.91 -10.58
C ILE A 250 4.22 -1.06 -9.17
N GLU A 251 3.45 -0.09 -8.70
CA GLU A 251 2.75 -0.17 -7.41
C GLU A 251 1.78 -1.35 -7.36
N HIS A 252 1.01 -1.55 -8.44
CA HIS A 252 0.11 -2.70 -8.56
C HIS A 252 0.88 -4.03 -8.41
N ALA A 253 2.06 -4.12 -9.02
CA ALA A 253 2.91 -5.31 -8.94
C ALA A 253 3.56 -5.49 -7.57
N LEU A 254 3.95 -4.40 -6.90
CA LEU A 254 4.53 -4.43 -5.56
C LEU A 254 3.52 -4.84 -4.48
N ASP A 255 2.22 -4.77 -4.75
CA ASP A 255 1.19 -5.11 -3.76
C ASP A 255 1.19 -6.61 -3.43
N ARG A 256 1.84 -6.95 -2.31
CA ARG A 256 1.91 -8.30 -1.74
C ARG A 256 0.78 -8.62 -0.76
N SER A 257 -0.15 -7.69 -0.52
CA SER A 257 -1.24 -7.89 0.45
C SER A 257 -2.13 -9.07 0.01
N PRO A 258 -2.59 -9.96 0.90
CA PRO A 258 -3.54 -11.00 0.54
C PRO A 258 -4.80 -10.41 -0.10
N VAL A 259 -5.31 -11.02 -1.18
CA VAL A 259 -6.50 -10.49 -1.91
C VAL A 259 -7.71 -10.31 -0.99
N ALA A 260 -7.89 -11.21 -0.02
CA ALA A 260 -8.97 -11.12 0.99
C ALA A 260 -8.85 -9.88 1.90
N GLN A 261 -7.69 -9.23 1.91
CA GLN A 261 -7.37 -8.03 2.70
C GLN A 261 -7.23 -6.79 1.82
N ARG A 262 -7.69 -6.82 0.55
CA ARG A 262 -7.71 -5.65 -0.33
C ARG A 262 -9.12 -5.11 -0.47
N ARG A 263 -9.27 -3.78 -0.43
CA ARG A 263 -10.56 -3.12 -0.71
C ARG A 263 -10.91 -3.18 -2.18
N LEU A 264 -9.92 -2.97 -3.06
CA LEU A 264 -10.06 -2.99 -4.51
C LEU A 264 -9.43 -4.30 -5.02
N THR A 265 -10.25 -5.19 -5.57
CA THR A 265 -9.81 -6.56 -5.93
C THR A 265 -9.83 -6.83 -7.43
N ARG A 266 -10.57 -6.01 -8.20
CA ARG A 266 -10.66 -6.20 -9.65
C ARG A 266 -10.86 -4.89 -10.39
N LEU A 267 -10.18 -4.80 -11.53
CA LEU A 267 -10.40 -3.83 -12.59
C LEU A 267 -10.50 -4.61 -13.91
N VAL A 268 -11.44 -4.23 -14.77
CA VAL A 268 -11.54 -4.69 -16.16
C VAL A 268 -11.85 -3.47 -17.01
N ALA A 269 -11.15 -3.29 -18.11
CA ALA A 269 -11.36 -2.18 -19.03
C ALA A 269 -11.69 -2.72 -20.43
N ALA A 270 -12.96 -2.60 -20.84
CA ALA A 270 -13.43 -3.09 -22.12
C ALA A 270 -14.63 -2.27 -22.62
N ASP A 271 -14.78 -2.15 -23.94
CA ASP A 271 -15.97 -1.56 -24.59
C ASP A 271 -16.34 -0.14 -24.10
N GLY A 272 -15.36 0.63 -23.63
CA GLY A 272 -15.58 1.98 -23.09
C GLY A 272 -16.16 1.99 -21.67
N GLU A 273 -16.05 0.89 -20.93
CA GLU A 273 -16.41 0.79 -19.52
C GLU A 273 -15.22 0.32 -18.67
N ALA A 274 -15.17 0.80 -17.44
CA ALA A 274 -14.34 0.24 -16.38
C ALA A 274 -15.23 -0.54 -15.39
N GLY A 275 -15.05 -1.86 -15.34
CA GLY A 275 -15.65 -2.74 -14.34
C GLY A 275 -14.77 -2.83 -13.10
N ILE A 276 -15.29 -2.45 -11.94
CA ILE A 276 -14.55 -2.40 -10.68
C ILE A 276 -15.22 -3.30 -9.64
N GLU A 277 -14.43 -4.05 -8.86
CA GLU A 277 -14.93 -4.81 -7.71
C GLU A 277 -14.28 -4.32 -6.42
N VAL A 278 -15.13 -3.96 -5.45
CA VAL A 278 -14.71 -3.54 -4.11
C VAL A 278 -15.33 -4.41 -3.02
N THR A 279 -14.60 -4.66 -1.94
CA THR A 279 -14.98 -5.58 -0.84
C THR A 279 -15.50 -4.87 0.41
N SER A 280 -15.20 -3.58 0.55
CA SER A 280 -15.66 -2.71 1.64
C SER A 280 -15.94 -1.30 1.08
N PRO A 281 -16.77 -0.47 1.75
CA PRO A 281 -17.02 0.89 1.31
C PRO A 281 -15.71 1.68 1.23
N CYS A 282 -15.36 2.23 0.08
CA CYS A 282 -14.13 3.04 -0.06
C CYS A 282 -14.22 4.05 -1.20
N ARG A 283 -13.44 5.11 -1.10
CA ARG A 283 -13.23 6.07 -2.17
C ARG A 283 -12.34 5.46 -3.23
N VAL A 284 -12.84 5.47 -4.47
CA VAL A 284 -12.13 5.02 -5.65
C VAL A 284 -11.94 6.21 -6.57
N ARG A 285 -10.69 6.43 -7.00
CA ARG A 285 -10.37 7.33 -8.11
C ARG A 285 -10.01 6.51 -9.34
N VAL A 286 -10.57 6.89 -10.48
CA VAL A 286 -10.31 6.23 -11.76
C VAL A 286 -9.77 7.26 -12.74
N MET A 287 -8.61 6.95 -13.30
CA MET A 287 -7.91 7.74 -14.30
C MET A 287 -7.83 6.97 -15.61
N ALA A 288 -8.18 7.61 -16.72
CA ALA A 288 -7.93 7.12 -18.06
C ALA A 288 -6.68 7.80 -18.64
N TYR A 289 -5.75 7.00 -19.13
CA TYR A 289 -4.57 7.46 -19.87
C TYR A 289 -4.68 7.02 -21.32
N ARG A 290 -4.21 7.86 -22.25
CA ARG A 290 -4.12 7.48 -23.66
C ARG A 290 -2.95 8.14 -24.36
N LEU A 291 -2.52 7.53 -25.46
CA LEU A 291 -1.60 8.15 -26.40
C LEU A 291 -2.37 8.65 -27.63
N ASP A 292 -2.09 9.88 -28.05
CA ASP A 292 -2.56 10.35 -29.35
C ASP A 292 -1.68 9.82 -30.51
N ARG A 293 -2.04 10.18 -31.75
CA ARG A 293 -1.31 9.75 -32.95
C ARG A 293 0.14 10.23 -33.02
N LEU A 294 0.50 11.23 -32.21
CA LEU A 294 1.85 11.77 -32.09
C LEU A 294 2.56 11.24 -30.83
N SER A 295 2.01 10.20 -30.21
CA SER A 295 2.51 9.59 -28.97
C SER A 295 2.56 10.57 -27.79
N ARG A 296 1.70 11.58 -27.76
CA ARG A 296 1.58 12.48 -26.62
C ARG A 296 0.62 11.87 -25.60
N PRO A 297 1.01 11.84 -24.30
CA PRO A 297 0.14 11.33 -23.25
C PRO A 297 -0.98 12.32 -22.95
N HIS A 298 -2.19 11.78 -22.74
CA HIS A 298 -3.34 12.49 -22.20
C HIS A 298 -3.83 11.72 -20.97
N ALA A 299 -4.23 12.45 -19.93
CA ALA A 299 -4.80 11.90 -18.71
C ALA A 299 -6.15 12.56 -18.44
N GLN A 300 -7.13 11.79 -17.98
CA GLN A 300 -8.45 12.28 -17.62
C GLN A 300 -8.94 11.54 -16.38
N GLU A 301 -9.38 12.28 -15.36
CA GLU A 301 -10.15 11.71 -14.26
C GLU A 301 -11.56 11.40 -14.77
N VAL A 302 -11.96 10.14 -14.66
CA VAL A 302 -13.27 9.66 -15.14
C VAL A 302 -14.23 9.40 -13.99
N PHE A 303 -13.71 9.18 -12.78
CA PHE A 303 -14.50 8.98 -11.57
C PHE A 303 -13.66 9.30 -10.33
N ASP A 304 -14.28 9.97 -9.35
CA ASP A 304 -13.77 10.13 -7.99
C ASP A 304 -14.96 10.12 -7.03
N GLY A 305 -15.10 9.06 -6.24
CA GLY A 305 -16.25 8.90 -5.34
C GLY A 305 -16.19 7.64 -4.50
N VAL A 306 -17.09 7.53 -3.52
CA VAL A 306 -17.22 6.36 -2.65
C VAL A 306 -18.06 5.28 -3.33
N LEU A 307 -17.55 4.05 -3.34
CA LEU A 307 -18.25 2.86 -3.84
C LEU A 307 -18.58 1.93 -2.67
N GLU A 308 -19.81 1.45 -2.63
CA GLU A 308 -20.26 0.40 -1.71
C GLU A 308 -19.70 -0.98 -2.11
N PRO A 309 -19.65 -1.98 -1.21
CA PRO A 309 -19.20 -3.32 -1.55
C PRO A 309 -19.95 -3.91 -2.74
N GLY A 310 -19.21 -4.45 -3.72
CA GLY A 310 -19.77 -5.10 -4.90
C GLY A 310 -19.09 -4.71 -6.20
N ARG A 311 -19.79 -4.99 -7.31
CA ARG A 311 -19.33 -4.70 -8.67
C ARG A 311 -19.96 -3.44 -9.20
N HIS A 312 -19.12 -2.57 -9.74
CA HIS A 312 -19.50 -1.28 -10.29
C HIS A 312 -19.07 -1.18 -11.75
N ARG A 313 -19.83 -0.41 -12.53
CA ARG A 313 -19.48 -0.08 -13.90
C ARG A 313 -19.42 1.42 -14.04
N ILE A 314 -18.30 1.90 -14.54
CA ILE A 314 -18.04 3.31 -14.76
C ILE A 314 -17.92 3.50 -16.27
N ALA A 315 -18.84 4.29 -16.83
CA ALA A 315 -18.79 4.66 -18.24
C ALA A 315 -17.59 5.58 -18.49
N LEU A 316 -16.85 5.31 -19.56
CA LEU A 316 -15.69 6.10 -19.96
C LEU A 316 -16.04 6.95 -21.17
N ASP A 317 -15.69 8.23 -21.14
CA ASP A 317 -15.90 9.13 -22.29
C ASP A 317 -15.16 8.57 -23.52
N ALA A 318 -15.80 8.55 -24.68
CA ALA A 318 -15.20 8.12 -25.94
C ALA A 318 -13.87 8.84 -26.27
N LYS A 319 -13.70 10.08 -25.79
CA LYS A 319 -12.44 10.83 -25.89
C LYS A 319 -11.36 10.28 -24.96
N ALA A 320 -11.72 9.77 -23.79
CA ALA A 320 -10.81 9.21 -22.79
C ALA A 320 -10.21 7.87 -23.25
N VAL A 321 -10.97 7.09 -24.02
CA VAL A 321 -10.60 5.72 -24.45
C VAL A 321 -10.23 5.62 -25.93
N ARG A 322 -9.99 6.75 -26.58
CA ARG A 322 -9.63 6.79 -28.01
C ARG A 322 -8.20 6.30 -28.23
N GLY A 323 -8.04 5.32 -29.12
CA GLY A 323 -6.72 4.85 -29.56
C GLY A 323 -6.17 3.78 -28.63
N GLU A 324 -4.89 3.89 -28.29
CA GLU A 324 -4.28 3.07 -27.24
C GLU A 324 -4.54 3.76 -25.91
N SER A 325 -5.28 3.08 -25.03
CA SER A 325 -5.74 3.66 -23.77
C SER A 325 -5.68 2.65 -22.63
N PHE A 326 -5.58 3.17 -21.41
CA PHE A 326 -5.31 2.45 -20.19
C PHE A 326 -6.13 3.06 -19.06
N VAL A 327 -6.54 2.24 -18.11
CA VAL A 327 -7.33 2.65 -16.96
C VAL A 327 -6.55 2.31 -15.69
N VAL A 328 -6.50 3.26 -14.77
CA VAL A 328 -5.94 3.07 -13.42
C VAL A 328 -7.06 3.32 -12.42
N ALA A 329 -7.34 2.36 -11.57
CA ALA A 329 -8.23 2.51 -10.43
C ALA A 329 -7.42 2.48 -9.14
N ARG A 330 -7.65 3.44 -8.24
CA ARG A 330 -6.90 3.60 -6.99
C ARG A 330 -7.82 3.81 -5.80
N THR A 331 -7.46 3.19 -4.69
CA THR A 331 -7.92 3.48 -3.32
C THR A 331 -6.72 3.91 -2.47
N SER A 332 -6.92 4.28 -1.21
CA SER A 332 -5.79 4.54 -0.29
C SER A 332 -4.84 3.35 -0.17
N GLY A 333 -5.37 2.12 -0.17
CA GLY A 333 -4.60 0.91 0.08
C GLY A 333 -4.21 0.07 -1.14
N SER A 334 -4.66 0.42 -2.34
CA SER A 334 -4.43 -0.42 -3.53
C SER A 334 -4.54 0.36 -4.84
N VAL A 335 -3.85 -0.12 -5.86
CA VAL A 335 -3.97 0.37 -7.24
C VAL A 335 -4.03 -0.81 -8.21
N LEU A 336 -4.93 -0.73 -9.19
CA LEU A 336 -5.05 -1.67 -10.29
C LEU A 336 -4.89 -0.93 -11.62
N VAL A 337 -4.27 -1.59 -12.60
CA VAL A 337 -4.05 -1.04 -13.93
C VAL A 337 -4.48 -2.03 -14.99
N GLU A 338 -5.23 -1.56 -15.98
CA GLU A 338 -5.67 -2.36 -17.12
C GLU A 338 -5.48 -1.62 -18.44
N ALA A 339 -5.14 -2.36 -19.50
CA ALA A 339 -5.22 -1.86 -20.85
C ALA A 339 -6.66 -1.97 -21.37
N MET A 340 -7.11 -0.97 -22.13
CA MET A 340 -8.44 -1.00 -22.72
C MET A 340 -8.51 -2.07 -23.81
N ALA A 341 -9.25 -3.14 -23.55
CA ALA A 341 -9.65 -4.10 -24.57
C ALA A 341 -10.69 -3.45 -25.51
N ARG A 342 -10.57 -3.74 -26.80
CA ARG A 342 -11.51 -3.31 -27.84
C ARG A 342 -12.38 -4.46 -28.31
#